data_AF-A0A8J7R7Z5-F1
#
_entry.id   AF-A0A8J7R7Z5-F1
#
_cell.length_a   1.000
_cell.length_b   1.000
_cell.length_c   1.000
_cell.angle_alpha   90.00
_cell.angle_beta   90.00
_cell.angle_gamma   90.00
#
_symmetry.space_group_name_H-M   'P 1'
#
loop_
_entity.id
_entity.type
_entity.pdbx_description
1 polymer ?
#
loop_
_entity_poly.entity_id
_entity_poly.type
_entity_poly.pdbx_seq_one_letter_code
_entity_poly.pdbx_strand_id
1 'polypeptide(L)'
;MRRLIVCAAALLAGCASAPPVFHQPKAHHSEFKDTDWSPEEHARTPLNLPALPTNVVDILMSGIYAFDGTTQILFKAHGDPATGQLLGAHRSVTKGAAAVTWNTGNDVVYRNGKPVSAHGQVEVRLLDDRQVRMRSLEAPDYTVIVGVESFDIGGRPVRQLLRDYNNQPTDLAWYVDPEERFQYGARAYRLTYRLTKDEVSAPFKTAFTGSNSLAEFMRSFSAKAPYCLPYVNVIGSHPVALAFDRPGSPKSTRGTVRFRSVDSKELFCAPVENDVARKGTWRITRVNGTRTLVVTPPASVASTDLGVQPVNGKALGIGFAEVRPEGASRTQVLPVRIVKKNKPIVDFRLRFNATAAHSLRSALSKAQEAKRHHEQQIQQTPTKDTRKQ
;
A
#
# COMPACT_ATOMS: atom_id res chain seq x y z
N MET A 1 -72.83 -17.67 -46.19
CA MET A 1 -71.58 -18.44 -46.33
C MET A 1 -70.50 -17.84 -45.46
N ARG A 2 -70.18 -18.53 -44.36
CA ARG A 2 -68.85 -18.70 -43.76
C ARG A 2 -67.70 -17.90 -44.38
N ARG A 3 -67.03 -17.08 -43.56
CA ARG A 3 -65.60 -17.21 -43.22
C ARG A 3 -65.26 -16.32 -42.01
N LEU A 4 -65.12 -16.96 -40.85
CA LEU A 4 -64.33 -16.44 -39.74
C LEU A 4 -62.87 -16.34 -40.21
N ILE A 5 -62.27 -15.16 -40.09
CA ILE A 5 -60.81 -15.01 -40.08
C ILE A 5 -60.44 -14.70 -38.64
N VAL A 6 -59.80 -15.67 -38.01
CA VAL A 6 -59.17 -15.55 -36.69
C VAL A 6 -57.90 -14.74 -36.89
N CYS A 7 -57.89 -13.48 -36.46
CA CYS A 7 -56.64 -12.73 -36.28
C CYS A 7 -55.97 -13.21 -34.99
N ALA A 8 -54.91 -13.99 -35.15
CA ALA A 8 -53.99 -14.30 -34.07
C ALA A 8 -53.30 -13.01 -33.60
N ALA A 9 -53.63 -12.55 -32.40
CA ALA A 9 -52.87 -11.53 -31.71
C ALA A 9 -51.52 -12.13 -31.31
N ALA A 10 -50.48 -11.84 -32.10
CA ALA A 10 -49.11 -12.13 -31.74
C ALA A 10 -48.70 -11.23 -30.56
N LEU A 11 -48.65 -11.81 -29.38
CA LEU A 11 -47.95 -11.30 -28.20
C LEU A 11 -46.45 -11.18 -28.53
N LEU A 12 -46.03 -10.05 -29.09
CA LEU A 12 -44.63 -9.66 -29.03
C LEU A 12 -44.37 -9.07 -27.64
N ALA A 13 -43.99 -9.96 -26.74
CA ALA A 13 -43.40 -9.63 -25.46
C ALA A 13 -42.29 -8.60 -25.67
N GLY A 14 -42.45 -7.43 -25.05
CA GLY A 14 -41.43 -6.39 -25.04
C GLY A 14 -40.12 -6.97 -24.53
N CYS A 15 -39.06 -6.79 -25.31
CA CYS A 15 -37.72 -6.79 -24.78
C CYS A 15 -37.67 -5.65 -23.75
N ALA A 16 -37.96 -5.96 -22.49
CA ALA A 16 -37.64 -5.08 -21.37
C ALA A 16 -36.12 -4.95 -21.38
N SER A 17 -35.63 -3.93 -22.08
CA SER A 17 -34.26 -3.47 -21.95
C SER A 17 -34.10 -3.20 -20.47
N ALA A 18 -33.28 -4.00 -19.78
CA ALA A 18 -32.91 -3.67 -18.41
C ALA A 18 -32.47 -2.19 -18.42
N PRO A 19 -32.96 -1.36 -17.47
CA PRO A 19 -32.57 0.04 -17.43
C PRO A 19 -31.04 0.12 -17.47
N PRO A 20 -30.45 1.05 -18.24
CA PRO A 20 -29.01 1.14 -18.36
C PRO A 20 -28.40 1.27 -16.96
N VAL A 21 -27.52 0.33 -16.61
CA VAL A 21 -26.79 0.38 -15.34
C VAL A 21 -25.79 1.52 -15.46
N PHE A 22 -26.09 2.65 -14.83
CA PHE A 22 -25.18 3.78 -14.75
C PHE A 22 -24.08 3.46 -13.74
N HIS A 23 -22.88 3.22 -14.24
CA HIS A 23 -21.68 3.10 -13.41
C HIS A 23 -21.02 4.45 -13.24
N GLN A 24 -20.53 4.72 -12.02
CA GLN A 24 -19.79 5.94 -11.72
C GLN A 24 -18.53 6.05 -12.61
N PRO A 25 -18.30 7.18 -13.30
CA PRO A 25 -17.07 7.36 -14.08
C PRO A 25 -15.85 7.44 -13.17
N LYS A 26 -14.68 7.17 -13.73
CA LYS A 26 -13.41 7.37 -13.01
C LYS A 26 -13.26 8.86 -12.66
N ALA A 27 -13.05 9.16 -11.39
CA ALA A 27 -12.84 10.51 -10.89
C ALA A 27 -11.59 11.16 -11.50
N HIS A 28 -11.61 12.48 -11.61
CA HIS A 28 -10.43 13.28 -11.94
C HIS A 28 -9.59 13.57 -10.68
N HIS A 29 -8.27 13.72 -10.81
CA HIS A 29 -7.38 13.91 -9.66
C HIS A 29 -7.72 15.17 -8.82
N SER A 30 -8.22 16.23 -9.48
CA SER A 30 -8.65 17.48 -8.83
C SER A 30 -9.86 17.32 -7.91
N GLU A 31 -10.56 16.19 -7.99
CA GLU A 31 -11.68 15.88 -7.10
C GLU A 31 -11.24 15.41 -5.72
N PHE A 32 -9.99 15.00 -5.55
CA PHE A 32 -9.39 14.62 -4.27
C PHE A 32 -8.86 15.86 -3.56
N LYS A 33 -9.67 16.41 -2.66
CA LYS A 33 -9.41 17.66 -1.92
C LYS A 33 -8.56 17.46 -0.67
N ASP A 34 -8.50 16.24 -0.15
CA ASP A 34 -7.67 15.90 1.01
C ASP A 34 -6.25 15.48 0.58
N THR A 35 -6.07 15.11 -0.69
CA THR A 35 -4.77 14.78 -1.25
C THR A 35 -4.16 16.07 -1.81
N ASP A 36 -3.12 16.59 -1.15
CA ASP A 36 -2.44 17.82 -1.59
C ASP A 36 -1.48 17.57 -2.77
N TRP A 37 -1.40 16.31 -3.22
CA TRP A 37 -0.50 15.84 -4.27
C TRP A 37 0.94 16.30 -4.07
N SER A 38 1.35 16.51 -2.82
CA SER A 38 2.65 17.07 -2.46
C SER A 38 3.38 16.11 -1.51
N PRO A 39 4.71 16.17 -1.43
CA PRO A 39 5.46 15.41 -0.42
C PRO A 39 4.95 15.69 1.00
N GLU A 40 4.66 14.64 1.76
CA GLU A 40 4.19 14.76 3.14
C GLU A 40 5.39 14.90 4.08
N GLU A 41 5.77 16.14 4.40
CA GLU A 41 6.82 16.45 5.39
C GLU A 41 6.36 16.18 6.83
N HIS A 42 5.06 16.24 7.07
CA HIS A 42 4.43 16.05 8.38
C HIS A 42 3.20 15.15 8.25
N ALA A 43 2.81 14.53 9.36
CA ALA A 43 1.62 13.69 9.40
C ALA A 43 0.34 14.54 9.40
N ARG A 44 -0.15 14.97 8.22
CA ARG A 44 -1.42 15.69 8.12
C ARG A 44 -2.60 14.81 8.56
N THR A 45 -3.48 15.39 9.36
CA THR A 45 -4.72 14.74 9.80
C THR A 45 -5.67 14.59 8.61
N PRO A 46 -6.42 13.48 8.50
CA PRO A 46 -7.41 13.32 7.43
C PRO A 46 -8.41 14.47 7.46
N LEU A 47 -8.67 15.09 6.31
CA LEU A 47 -9.58 16.23 6.12
C LEU A 47 -9.33 17.39 7.09
N ASN A 48 -8.09 17.56 7.57
CA ASN A 48 -7.75 18.53 8.62
C ASN A 48 -8.62 18.39 9.89
N LEU A 49 -9.08 17.16 10.18
CA LEU A 49 -9.95 16.88 11.31
C LEU A 49 -9.17 16.91 12.63
N PRO A 50 -9.75 17.46 13.71
CA PRO A 50 -9.15 17.40 15.03
C PRO A 50 -9.10 15.94 15.52
N ALA A 51 -7.98 15.58 16.15
CA ALA A 51 -7.87 14.28 16.82
C ALA A 51 -8.76 14.24 18.06
N LEU A 52 -9.46 13.12 18.25
CA LEU A 52 -10.28 12.86 19.43
C LEU A 52 -9.43 12.25 20.56
N PRO A 53 -9.85 12.43 21.84
CA PRO A 53 -9.35 11.61 22.94
C PRO A 53 -9.46 10.13 22.57
N THR A 54 -8.37 9.40 22.76
CA THR A 54 -8.21 8.03 22.29
C THR A 54 -7.97 7.13 23.49
N ASN A 55 -8.83 6.14 23.70
CA ASN A 55 -8.53 4.96 24.51
C ASN A 55 -8.21 3.81 23.55
N VAL A 56 -6.92 3.50 23.40
CA VAL A 56 -6.47 2.48 22.46
C VAL A 56 -7.01 1.10 22.80
N VAL A 57 -7.20 0.77 24.09
CA VAL A 57 -7.73 -0.53 24.52
C VAL A 57 -9.17 -0.69 24.04
N ASP A 58 -10.02 0.31 24.28
CA ASP A 58 -11.42 0.27 23.86
C ASP A 58 -11.56 0.14 22.35
N ILE A 59 -10.68 0.82 21.59
CA ILE A 59 -10.65 0.73 20.13
C ILE A 59 -10.29 -0.68 19.68
N LEU A 60 -9.23 -1.27 20.25
CA LEU A 60 -8.79 -2.63 19.87
C LEU A 60 -9.81 -3.69 20.29
N MET A 61 -10.44 -3.54 21.45
CA MET A 61 -11.50 -4.43 21.92
C MET A 61 -12.81 -4.28 21.15
N SER A 62 -13.14 -3.08 20.68
CA SER A 62 -14.28 -2.86 19.79
C SER A 62 -14.00 -3.42 18.39
N GLY A 63 -12.76 -3.36 17.95
CA GLY A 63 -12.26 -3.90 16.70
C GLY A 63 -11.90 -2.81 15.70
N ILE A 64 -10.78 -3.03 15.01
CA ILE A 64 -10.26 -2.17 13.95
C ILE A 64 -10.43 -2.86 12.60
N TYR A 65 -11.04 -2.16 11.66
CA TYR A 65 -11.27 -2.61 10.30
C TYR A 65 -10.30 -1.94 9.33
N ALA A 66 -9.75 -2.71 8.40
CA ALA A 66 -8.97 -2.22 7.26
C ALA A 66 -9.51 -2.83 5.96
N PHE A 67 -9.33 -2.13 4.85
CA PHE A 67 -9.84 -2.56 3.53
C PHE A 67 -8.73 -2.57 2.49
N ASP A 68 -8.49 -3.73 1.86
CA ASP A 68 -7.59 -3.91 0.71
C ASP A 68 -8.44 -4.23 -0.52
N GLY A 69 -8.68 -3.21 -1.36
CA GLY A 69 -9.78 -3.27 -2.33
C GLY A 69 -11.11 -3.54 -1.61
N THR A 70 -11.85 -4.56 -2.03
CA THR A 70 -13.09 -5.01 -1.37
C THR A 70 -12.87 -5.95 -0.19
N THR A 71 -11.63 -6.37 0.06
CA THR A 71 -11.30 -7.32 1.12
C THR A 71 -11.30 -6.61 2.47
N GLN A 72 -12.23 -7.00 3.34
CA GLN A 72 -12.30 -6.52 4.71
C GLN A 72 -11.43 -7.37 5.65
N ILE A 73 -10.62 -6.69 6.44
CA ILE A 73 -9.75 -7.27 7.46
C ILE A 73 -10.13 -6.67 8.81
N LEU A 74 -10.36 -7.53 9.82
CA LEU A 74 -10.63 -7.13 11.20
C LEU A 74 -9.47 -7.53 12.09
N PHE A 75 -9.05 -6.62 12.96
CA PHE A 75 -8.27 -6.94 14.15
C PHE A 75 -9.11 -6.66 15.38
N LYS A 76 -9.19 -7.62 16.31
CA LYS A 76 -9.89 -7.45 17.57
C LYS A 76 -9.08 -8.03 18.72
N ALA A 77 -8.98 -7.28 19.81
CA ALA A 77 -8.41 -7.74 21.06
C ALA A 77 -9.50 -8.33 21.97
N HIS A 78 -9.10 -9.34 22.74
CA HIS A 78 -9.91 -10.03 23.73
C HIS A 78 -9.08 -10.20 25.01
N GLY A 79 -9.73 -10.35 26.16
CA GLY A 79 -9.07 -10.46 27.45
C GLY A 79 -9.61 -9.42 28.44
N ASP A 80 -8.95 -9.32 29.59
CA ASP A 80 -9.33 -8.39 30.66
C ASP A 80 -8.37 -7.19 30.68
N PRO A 81 -8.84 -5.99 30.32
CA PRO A 81 -8.07 -4.74 30.41
C PRO A 81 -7.45 -4.49 31.78
N ALA A 82 -8.12 -4.89 32.87
CA ALA A 82 -7.65 -4.65 34.23
C ALA A 82 -6.39 -5.45 34.57
N THR A 83 -6.19 -6.60 33.92
CA THR A 83 -5.01 -7.45 34.09
C THR A 83 -3.85 -7.06 33.16
N GLY A 84 -4.11 -6.21 32.15
CA GLY A 84 -3.15 -5.83 31.12
C GLY A 84 -2.76 -6.95 30.14
N GLN A 85 -3.39 -8.13 30.24
CA GLN A 85 -3.20 -9.26 29.32
C GLN A 85 -4.31 -9.29 28.28
N LEU A 86 -4.05 -8.67 27.13
CA LEU A 86 -4.93 -8.74 25.98
C LEU A 86 -4.32 -9.67 24.92
N LEU A 87 -5.17 -10.48 24.31
CA LEU A 87 -4.86 -11.30 23.15
C LEU A 87 -5.58 -10.73 21.93
N GLY A 88 -4.81 -10.23 20.98
CA GLY A 88 -5.29 -9.80 19.68
C GLY A 88 -5.34 -10.95 18.70
N ALA A 89 -6.40 -11.01 17.90
CA ALA A 89 -6.48 -11.91 16.76
C ALA A 89 -6.93 -11.14 15.52
N HIS A 90 -6.33 -11.52 14.40
CA HIS A 90 -6.79 -11.10 13.08
C HIS A 90 -7.91 -12.03 12.61
N ARG A 91 -8.99 -11.44 12.09
CA ARG A 91 -10.04 -12.17 11.38
C ARG A 91 -10.23 -11.52 10.03
N SER A 92 -9.93 -12.26 8.97
CA SER A 92 -10.28 -11.85 7.61
C SER A 92 -11.64 -12.41 7.22
N VAL A 93 -12.45 -11.64 6.49
CA VAL A 93 -13.71 -12.13 5.89
C VAL A 93 -13.41 -13.03 4.68
N THR A 94 -12.27 -12.85 4.03
CA THR A 94 -11.80 -13.68 2.91
C THR A 94 -10.68 -14.61 3.36
N LYS A 95 -10.80 -15.92 3.08
CA LYS A 95 -9.74 -16.90 3.36
C LYS A 95 -8.48 -16.53 2.56
N GLY A 96 -7.32 -16.39 3.23
CA GLY A 96 -6.04 -16.05 2.59
C GLY A 96 -5.77 -14.55 2.38
N ALA A 97 -6.65 -13.66 2.84
CA ALA A 97 -6.39 -12.22 2.79
C ALA A 97 -5.39 -11.78 3.88
N ALA A 98 -4.59 -10.75 3.55
CA ALA A 98 -3.57 -10.21 4.43
C ALA A 98 -4.19 -9.72 5.75
N ALA A 99 -3.48 -9.87 6.86
CA ALA A 99 -3.96 -9.34 8.13
C ALA A 99 -3.84 -7.81 8.19
N VAL A 100 -4.35 -7.19 9.26
CA VAL A 100 -4.15 -5.74 9.47
C VAL A 100 -2.65 -5.53 9.56
N THR A 101 -2.11 -4.78 8.61
CA THR A 101 -0.68 -4.53 8.54
C THR A 101 -0.35 -3.47 9.58
N TRP A 102 0.68 -3.72 10.39
CA TRP A 102 1.19 -2.77 11.37
C TRP A 102 2.46 -2.09 10.87
N ASN A 103 2.70 -2.16 9.55
CA ASN A 103 3.88 -1.66 8.84
C ASN A 103 3.49 -0.95 7.52
N THR A 104 4.44 -0.74 6.60
CA THR A 104 4.41 0.13 5.40
C THR A 104 3.37 -0.22 4.33
N GLY A 105 2.35 -1.00 4.66
CA GLY A 105 1.42 -1.59 3.70
C GLY A 105 1.55 -3.11 3.68
N ASN A 106 1.44 -3.68 2.49
CA ASN A 106 1.15 -5.08 2.22
C ASN A 106 2.40 -5.98 2.35
N ASP A 107 3.10 -5.95 3.50
CA ASP A 107 4.49 -6.38 3.50
C ASP A 107 4.83 -7.45 4.52
N VAL A 108 5.27 -8.56 3.96
CA VAL A 108 5.98 -9.63 4.65
C VAL A 108 7.31 -9.09 5.17
N VAL A 109 7.56 -9.27 6.46
CA VAL A 109 8.88 -9.03 7.06
C VAL A 109 9.75 -10.26 6.87
N TYR A 110 11.02 -10.06 6.52
CA TYR A 110 11.97 -11.14 6.26
C TYR A 110 13.05 -11.24 7.33
N ARG A 111 13.19 -12.42 7.92
CA ARG A 111 14.30 -12.77 8.83
C ARG A 111 14.99 -14.03 8.36
N ASN A 112 16.32 -14.02 8.39
CA ASN A 112 17.14 -15.10 7.81
C ASN A 112 16.72 -15.43 6.35
N GLY A 113 16.29 -14.43 5.59
CA GLY A 113 15.80 -14.58 4.22
C GLY A 113 14.44 -15.26 4.09
N LYS A 114 13.71 -15.54 5.17
CA LYS A 114 12.40 -16.20 5.15
C LYS A 114 11.29 -15.25 5.61
N PRO A 115 10.06 -15.39 5.08
CA PRO A 115 8.92 -14.64 5.52
C PRO A 115 8.64 -14.94 7.00
N VAL A 116 8.36 -13.91 7.78
CA VAL A 116 7.87 -14.00 9.15
C VAL A 116 6.39 -13.66 9.12
N SER A 117 5.54 -14.65 9.43
CA SER A 117 4.12 -14.39 9.63
C SER A 117 3.93 -13.56 10.90
N ALA A 118 3.47 -12.33 10.74
CA ALA A 118 3.06 -11.44 11.83
C ALA A 118 1.54 -11.46 12.03
N HIS A 119 0.85 -12.43 11.43
CA HIS A 119 -0.60 -12.41 11.18
C HIS A 119 -1.40 -13.33 12.10
N GLY A 120 -0.73 -14.05 13.00
CA GLY A 120 -1.32 -14.92 14.00
C GLY A 120 -1.82 -14.19 15.24
N GLN A 121 -1.96 -14.92 16.34
CA GLN A 121 -2.29 -14.33 17.64
C GLN A 121 -1.18 -13.39 18.10
N VAL A 122 -1.57 -12.23 18.62
CA VAL A 122 -0.64 -11.24 19.18
C VAL A 122 -0.96 -11.01 20.65
N GLU A 123 0.06 -10.97 21.48
CA GLU A 123 -0.06 -10.41 22.82
C GLU A 123 -0.07 -8.88 22.69
N VAL A 124 -1.10 -8.25 23.23
CA VAL A 124 -1.25 -6.79 23.29
C VAL A 124 -1.06 -6.36 24.74
N ARG A 125 -0.09 -5.47 24.96
CA ARG A 125 0.12 -4.83 26.26
C ARG A 125 0.00 -3.33 26.12
N LEU A 126 -0.77 -2.72 27.01
CA LEU A 126 -0.86 -1.27 27.10
C LEU A 126 0.50 -0.69 27.52
N LEU A 127 0.92 0.39 26.86
CA LEU A 127 2.06 1.19 27.30
C LEU A 127 1.58 2.51 27.92
N ASP A 128 0.59 3.14 27.27
CA ASP A 128 -0.13 4.33 27.71
C ASP A 128 -1.50 4.39 26.98
N ASP A 129 -2.34 5.39 27.28
CA ASP A 129 -3.70 5.51 26.71
C ASP A 129 -3.75 5.54 25.16
N ARG A 130 -2.65 5.86 24.49
CA ARG A 130 -2.56 6.01 23.04
C ARG A 130 -1.67 4.95 22.38
N GLN A 131 -0.86 4.22 23.14
CA GLN A 131 0.11 3.26 22.63
C GLN A 131 -0.04 1.86 23.22
N VAL A 132 0.05 0.86 22.34
CA VAL A 132 0.17 -0.54 22.73
C VAL A 132 1.44 -1.15 22.16
N ARG A 133 2.01 -2.10 22.89
CA ARG A 133 2.98 -3.05 22.39
C ARG A 133 2.23 -4.29 21.91
N MET A 134 2.45 -4.68 20.66
CA MET A 134 1.96 -5.92 20.10
C MET A 134 3.14 -6.86 19.83
N ARG A 135 3.09 -8.07 20.37
CA ARG A 135 4.10 -9.11 20.19
C ARG A 135 3.45 -10.32 19.54
N SER A 136 3.97 -10.75 18.39
CA SER A 136 3.48 -11.98 17.75
C SER A 136 3.78 -13.19 18.64
N LEU A 137 2.80 -14.07 18.87
CA LEU A 137 3.01 -15.31 19.61
C LEU A 137 3.75 -16.35 18.77
N GLU A 138 3.55 -16.35 17.44
CA GLU A 138 4.20 -17.23 16.48
C GLU A 138 5.64 -16.78 16.17
N ALA A 139 5.90 -15.48 16.29
CA ALA A 139 7.23 -14.90 16.14
C ALA A 139 7.50 -13.92 17.30
N PRO A 140 7.83 -14.40 18.51
CA PRO A 140 8.04 -13.59 19.71
C PRO A 140 9.00 -12.41 19.54
N ASP A 141 10.01 -12.59 18.68
CA ASP A 141 10.98 -11.54 18.34
C ASP A 141 10.39 -10.41 17.48
N TYR A 142 9.21 -10.60 16.89
CA TYR A 142 8.46 -9.60 16.16
C TYR A 142 7.55 -8.83 17.12
N THR A 143 8.08 -7.69 17.56
CA THR A 143 7.36 -6.76 18.44
C THR A 143 7.27 -5.39 17.77
N VAL A 144 6.04 -4.91 17.66
CA VAL A 144 5.68 -3.58 17.15
C VAL A 144 5.05 -2.77 18.28
N ILE A 145 5.31 -1.47 18.29
CA ILE A 145 4.58 -0.53 19.16
C ILE A 145 3.74 0.34 18.26
N VAL A 146 2.45 0.42 18.56
CA VAL A 146 1.43 1.08 17.74
C VAL A 146 0.81 2.20 18.56
N GLY A 147 0.92 3.42 18.07
CA GLY A 147 0.14 4.57 18.49
C GLY A 147 -1.09 4.73 17.62
N VAL A 148 -2.22 5.10 18.23
CA VAL A 148 -3.49 5.30 17.54
C VAL A 148 -3.98 6.74 17.72
N GLU A 149 -4.45 7.32 16.62
CA GLU A 149 -5.17 8.60 16.63
C GLU A 149 -6.55 8.38 16.02
N SER A 150 -7.59 8.88 16.68
CA SER A 150 -8.96 8.74 16.23
C SER A 150 -9.54 10.06 15.71
N PHE A 151 -10.36 9.97 14.67
CA PHE A 151 -11.04 11.10 14.04
C PHE A 151 -12.52 10.78 13.82
N ASP A 152 -13.40 11.75 14.07
CA ASP A 152 -14.81 11.66 13.67
C ASP A 152 -14.92 11.95 12.17
N ILE A 153 -15.41 10.96 11.44
CA ILE A 153 -15.61 11.04 9.99
C ILE A 153 -17.09 10.95 9.60
N GLY A 154 -18.00 11.05 10.57
CA GLY A 154 -19.44 11.07 10.32
C GLY A 154 -19.83 12.17 9.33
N GLY A 155 -20.61 11.78 8.31
CA GLY A 155 -21.04 12.68 7.23
C GLY A 155 -19.91 13.16 6.31
N ARG A 156 -18.68 12.63 6.43
CA ARG A 156 -17.57 12.98 5.53
C ARG A 156 -17.60 12.12 4.25
N PRO A 157 -17.07 12.62 3.11
CA PRO A 157 -17.02 11.86 1.86
C PRO A 157 -16.14 10.62 1.97
N VAL A 158 -16.67 9.47 1.55
CA VAL A 158 -15.95 8.19 1.61
C VAL A 158 -14.68 8.22 0.78
N ARG A 159 -14.78 8.68 -0.47
CA ARG A 159 -13.68 8.67 -1.43
C ARG A 159 -12.42 9.41 -0.98
N GLN A 160 -12.57 10.46 -0.17
CA GLN A 160 -11.44 11.29 0.29
C GLN A 160 -10.57 10.59 1.34
N LEU A 161 -11.17 9.65 2.07
CA LEU A 161 -10.56 8.95 3.20
C LEU A 161 -10.04 7.56 2.81
N LEU A 162 -10.21 7.14 1.55
CA LEU A 162 -9.67 5.91 1.01
C LEU A 162 -8.24 6.12 0.50
N ARG A 163 -7.28 5.96 1.40
CA ARG A 163 -5.86 6.27 1.17
C ARG A 163 -4.98 5.03 1.27
N ASP A 164 -3.93 5.00 0.47
CA ASP A 164 -2.84 4.03 0.58
C ASP A 164 -1.80 4.47 1.63
N TYR A 165 -0.73 3.69 1.77
CA TYR A 165 0.36 3.94 2.71
C TYR A 165 1.23 5.16 2.34
N ASN A 166 1.08 5.72 1.14
CA ASN A 166 1.75 6.92 0.64
C ASN A 166 0.82 8.15 0.65
N ASN A 167 -0.33 8.06 1.31
CA ASN A 167 -1.35 9.11 1.34
C ASN A 167 -1.97 9.44 -0.04
N GLN A 168 -1.93 8.49 -0.97
CA GLN A 168 -2.57 8.60 -2.28
C GLN A 168 -3.92 7.90 -2.30
N PRO A 169 -4.87 8.31 -3.16
CA PRO A 169 -6.13 7.60 -3.31
C PRO A 169 -5.90 6.14 -3.70
N THR A 170 -6.58 5.20 -3.03
CA THR A 170 -6.52 3.79 -3.42
C THR A 170 -7.16 3.57 -4.79
N ASP A 171 -6.84 2.45 -5.45
CA ASP A 171 -7.43 2.06 -6.74
C ASP A 171 -8.96 2.21 -6.81
N LEU A 172 -9.68 1.84 -5.75
CA LEU A 172 -11.14 1.93 -5.71
C LEU A 172 -11.65 3.32 -5.35
N ALA A 173 -10.83 4.16 -4.70
CA ALA A 173 -11.22 5.52 -4.34
C ALA A 173 -11.62 6.35 -5.58
N TRP A 174 -10.98 6.09 -6.73
CA TRP A 174 -11.26 6.71 -8.03
C TRP A 174 -12.65 6.39 -8.59
N TYR A 175 -13.35 5.38 -8.07
CA TYR A 175 -14.63 4.91 -8.58
C TYR A 175 -15.74 4.97 -7.53
N VAL A 176 -15.44 5.49 -6.33
CA VAL A 176 -16.46 5.74 -5.31
C VAL A 176 -17.25 7.00 -5.68
N ASP A 177 -18.58 6.88 -5.57
CA ASP A 177 -19.52 7.97 -5.82
C ASP A 177 -19.14 9.23 -5.01
N PRO A 178 -19.06 10.42 -5.65
CA PRO A 178 -18.75 11.67 -4.97
C PRO A 178 -19.72 12.01 -3.84
N GLU A 179 -20.94 11.49 -3.84
CA GLU A 179 -21.98 11.71 -2.83
C GLU A 179 -22.01 10.64 -1.74
N GLU A 180 -21.22 9.59 -1.85
CA GLU A 180 -21.13 8.58 -0.78
C GLU A 180 -20.51 9.20 0.48
N ARG A 181 -21.23 9.09 1.61
CA ARG A 181 -20.82 9.63 2.91
C ARG A 181 -20.75 8.54 3.96
N PHE A 182 -19.85 8.70 4.91
CA PHE A 182 -19.85 7.90 6.12
C PHE A 182 -21.08 8.19 6.98
N GLN A 183 -21.65 7.15 7.59
CA GLN A 183 -22.73 7.29 8.57
C GLN A 183 -22.26 8.02 9.84
N TYR A 184 -23.16 8.70 10.55
CA TYR A 184 -22.82 9.30 11.85
C TYR A 184 -22.34 8.24 12.85
N GLY A 185 -21.35 8.59 13.67
CA GLY A 185 -20.65 7.65 14.55
C GLY A 185 -19.53 6.85 13.87
N ALA A 186 -19.29 7.06 12.58
CA ALA A 186 -18.12 6.55 11.87
C ALA A 186 -16.84 7.19 12.40
N ARG A 187 -15.83 6.36 12.67
CA ARG A 187 -14.49 6.82 13.10
C ARG A 187 -13.42 6.27 12.16
N ALA A 188 -12.45 7.12 11.85
CA ALA A 188 -11.18 6.73 11.25
C ALA A 188 -10.10 6.68 12.32
N TYR A 189 -9.12 5.83 12.09
CA TYR A 189 -7.94 5.64 12.92
C TYR A 189 -6.69 5.76 12.05
N ARG A 190 -5.79 6.67 12.42
CA ARG A 190 -4.43 6.73 11.85
C ARG A 190 -3.49 6.02 12.81
N LEU A 191 -2.58 5.23 12.26
CA LEU A 191 -1.61 4.49 13.05
C LEU A 191 -0.22 5.11 12.87
N THR A 192 0.50 5.22 13.98
CA THR A 192 1.96 5.39 13.95
C THR A 192 2.57 4.15 14.56
N TYR A 193 3.54 3.52 13.89
CA TYR A 193 4.16 2.31 14.41
C TYR A 193 5.68 2.46 14.51
N ARG A 194 6.29 1.65 15.37
CA ARG A 194 7.74 1.49 15.46
C ARG A 194 8.09 0.05 15.75
N LEU A 195 9.07 -0.48 15.01
CA LEU A 195 9.58 -1.83 15.24
C LEU A 195 10.73 -1.80 16.26
N THR A 196 10.82 -2.82 17.09
CA THR A 196 11.83 -2.91 18.17
C THR A 196 13.20 -3.38 17.68
N LYS A 197 13.30 -3.79 16.42
CA LYS A 197 14.52 -4.22 15.71
C LYS A 197 14.56 -3.58 14.33
N ASP A 198 15.75 -3.53 13.73
CA ASP A 198 15.86 -3.19 12.31
C ASP A 198 15.26 -4.34 11.51
N GLU A 199 14.40 -4.08 10.54
CA GLU A 199 13.71 -5.11 9.76
C GLU A 199 13.84 -4.89 8.26
N VAL A 200 13.70 -5.98 7.52
CA VAL A 200 13.57 -5.99 6.06
C VAL A 200 12.11 -6.24 5.73
N SER A 201 11.47 -5.30 5.05
CA SER A 201 10.05 -5.37 4.64
C SER A 201 9.97 -5.29 3.13
N ALA A 202 9.24 -6.19 2.47
CA ALA A 202 9.05 -6.08 1.02
C ALA A 202 7.77 -5.27 0.70
N PRO A 203 7.87 -4.04 0.16
CA PRO A 203 6.75 -3.10 -0.09
C PRO A 203 5.68 -3.60 -1.06
N PHE A 204 5.97 -4.65 -1.82
CA PHE A 204 5.11 -5.13 -2.89
C PHE A 204 5.23 -6.65 -3.01
N LYS A 205 4.08 -7.34 -3.13
CA LYS A 205 4.02 -8.80 -3.33
C LYS A 205 4.52 -9.25 -4.71
N THR A 206 4.52 -8.35 -5.69
CA THR A 206 4.80 -8.65 -7.11
C THR A 206 6.08 -8.01 -7.64
N ALA A 207 6.80 -7.23 -6.84
CA ALA A 207 8.02 -6.58 -7.32
C ALA A 207 9.16 -7.59 -7.44
N PHE A 208 9.52 -7.92 -8.68
CA PHE A 208 10.53 -8.92 -8.99
C PHE A 208 11.70 -8.30 -9.76
N THR A 209 12.92 -8.68 -9.43
CA THR A 209 14.14 -8.15 -10.08
C THR A 209 14.72 -9.09 -11.14
N GLY A 210 14.16 -10.28 -11.34
CA GLY A 210 14.74 -11.28 -12.24
C GLY A 210 15.93 -12.06 -11.66
N SER A 211 16.45 -11.67 -10.50
CA SER A 211 17.75 -12.14 -10.01
C SER A 211 17.62 -13.08 -8.81
N ASN A 212 18.49 -14.09 -8.72
CA ASN A 212 18.52 -15.05 -7.61
C ASN A 212 19.58 -14.72 -6.55
N SER A 213 20.47 -13.76 -6.83
CA SER A 213 21.49 -13.26 -5.90
C SER A 213 21.76 -11.77 -6.11
N LEU A 214 22.26 -11.08 -5.08
CA LEU A 214 22.65 -9.68 -5.17
C LEU A 214 23.77 -9.45 -6.19
N ALA A 215 24.66 -10.43 -6.38
CA ALA A 215 25.73 -10.35 -7.37
C ALA A 215 25.19 -10.40 -8.81
N GLU A 216 24.19 -11.26 -9.07
CA GLU A 216 23.45 -11.29 -10.33
C GLU A 216 22.68 -9.99 -10.56
N PHE A 217 21.93 -9.54 -9.55
CA PHE A 217 21.20 -8.27 -9.60
C PHE A 217 22.09 -7.09 -9.98
N MET A 218 23.24 -6.95 -9.33
CA MET A 218 24.21 -5.89 -9.63
C MET A 218 24.85 -6.02 -11.02
N ARG A 219 24.94 -7.23 -11.59
CA ARG A 219 25.41 -7.42 -12.98
C ARG A 219 24.34 -7.03 -13.99
N SER A 220 23.08 -7.38 -13.72
CA SER A 220 21.94 -7.08 -14.59
C SER A 220 21.68 -5.57 -14.67
N PHE A 221 21.77 -4.86 -13.53
CA PHE A 221 21.40 -3.44 -13.46
C PHE A 221 22.61 -2.51 -13.47
N SER A 222 23.21 -2.34 -14.65
CA SER A 222 24.38 -1.48 -14.88
C SER A 222 23.98 -0.15 -15.53
N ALA A 223 24.97 0.70 -15.85
CA ALA A 223 24.74 1.98 -16.53
C ALA A 223 23.97 1.85 -17.87
N LYS A 224 24.03 0.69 -18.54
CA LYS A 224 23.31 0.43 -19.80
C LYS A 224 21.86 -0.02 -19.60
N ALA A 225 21.52 -0.55 -18.44
CA ALA A 225 20.22 -1.12 -18.13
C ALA A 225 19.88 -0.81 -16.67
N PRO A 226 19.45 0.42 -16.34
CA PRO A 226 19.21 0.81 -14.96
C PRO A 226 17.90 0.20 -14.44
N TYR A 227 17.76 0.09 -13.12
CA TYR A 227 16.56 -0.41 -12.45
C TYR A 227 15.65 0.77 -12.04
N CYS A 228 14.41 0.84 -12.53
CA CYS A 228 13.44 1.82 -12.04
C CYS A 228 13.12 1.59 -10.57
N LEU A 229 13.22 2.65 -9.78
CA LEU A 229 12.76 2.62 -8.40
C LEU A 229 11.28 3.00 -8.34
N PRO A 230 10.51 2.40 -7.40
CA PRO A 230 9.18 2.90 -7.09
C PRO A 230 9.30 4.32 -6.52
N TYR A 231 8.37 5.19 -6.89
CA TYR A 231 8.29 6.57 -6.41
C TYR A 231 6.91 6.86 -5.83
N VAL A 232 6.81 7.90 -5.01
CA VAL A 232 5.53 8.42 -4.52
C VAL A 232 4.97 9.33 -5.61
N ASN A 233 3.77 9.05 -6.10
CA ASN A 233 3.15 9.86 -7.15
C ASN A 233 2.63 11.20 -6.60
N VAL A 234 3.52 12.16 -6.42
CA VAL A 234 3.23 13.55 -6.01
C VAL A 234 3.78 14.53 -7.04
N ILE A 235 3.21 15.72 -7.11
CA ILE A 235 3.71 16.85 -7.87
C ILE A 235 5.18 17.10 -7.49
N GLY A 236 6.03 17.20 -8.50
CA GLY A 236 7.47 17.40 -8.33
C GLY A 236 8.26 16.12 -7.98
N SER A 237 7.60 14.97 -7.83
CA SER A 237 8.33 13.69 -7.82
C SER A 237 8.85 13.37 -9.20
N HIS A 238 10.08 12.86 -9.26
CA HIS A 238 10.68 12.43 -10.51
C HIS A 238 10.98 10.93 -10.39
N PRO A 239 10.47 10.09 -11.30
CA PRO A 239 10.89 8.70 -11.30
C PRO A 239 12.40 8.66 -11.55
N VAL A 240 13.10 7.85 -10.74
CA VAL A 240 14.55 7.68 -10.85
C VAL A 240 14.90 6.22 -11.07
N ALA A 241 15.93 6.00 -11.86
CA ALA A 241 16.53 4.69 -12.05
C ALA A 241 17.91 4.60 -11.42
N LEU A 242 18.22 3.41 -10.96
CA LEU A 242 19.40 3.04 -10.21
C LEU A 242 20.32 2.18 -11.07
N ALA A 243 21.60 2.53 -11.16
CA ALA A 243 22.60 1.77 -11.89
C ALA A 243 23.87 1.54 -11.05
N PHE A 244 24.37 0.31 -11.03
CA PHE A 244 25.63 -0.02 -10.37
C PHE A 244 26.84 0.36 -11.24
N ASP A 245 27.85 0.98 -10.63
CA ASP A 245 29.05 1.44 -11.34
C ASP A 245 29.97 0.30 -11.77
N ARG A 246 29.96 -0.80 -11.01
CA ARG A 246 30.74 -1.99 -11.26
C ARG A 246 29.82 -3.21 -11.20
N PRO A 247 30.04 -4.22 -12.06
CA PRO A 247 29.31 -5.47 -11.96
C PRO A 247 29.49 -6.10 -10.58
N GLY A 248 28.43 -6.70 -10.07
CA GLY A 248 28.46 -7.42 -8.80
C GLY A 248 29.40 -8.62 -8.86
N SER A 249 30.18 -8.82 -7.80
CA SER A 249 30.85 -10.09 -7.50
C SER A 249 30.33 -10.65 -6.18
N PRO A 250 30.39 -11.98 -5.96
CA PRO A 250 29.98 -12.57 -4.67
C PRO A 250 30.74 -12.01 -3.45
N LYS A 251 31.98 -11.51 -3.67
CA LYS A 251 32.84 -10.92 -2.63
C LYS A 251 32.57 -9.43 -2.40
N SER A 252 31.81 -8.76 -3.27
CA SER A 252 31.57 -7.33 -3.13
C SER A 252 30.69 -7.06 -1.91
N THR A 253 31.14 -6.19 -1.01
CA THR A 253 30.41 -5.82 0.23
C THR A 253 30.01 -4.35 0.28
N ARG A 254 30.58 -3.51 -0.60
CA ARG A 254 30.29 -2.08 -0.71
C ARG A 254 30.66 -1.56 -2.09
N GLY A 255 30.06 -0.45 -2.49
CA GLY A 255 30.38 0.24 -3.73
C GLY A 255 29.57 1.50 -3.94
N THR A 256 29.62 2.00 -5.17
CA THR A 256 28.91 3.20 -5.62
C THR A 256 27.77 2.84 -6.56
N VAL A 257 26.78 3.72 -6.58
CA VAL A 257 25.58 3.61 -7.41
C VAL A 257 25.26 4.97 -7.99
N ARG A 258 24.71 5.00 -9.20
CA ARG A 258 24.26 6.21 -9.88
C ARG A 258 22.74 6.24 -9.94
N PHE A 259 22.19 7.41 -9.71
CA PHE A 259 20.77 7.73 -9.87
C PHE A 259 20.62 8.66 -11.07
N ARG A 260 19.68 8.34 -11.95
CA ARG A 260 19.29 9.17 -13.08
C ARG A 260 17.77 9.34 -13.10
N SER A 261 17.32 10.53 -13.49
CA SER A 261 15.91 10.77 -13.78
C SER A 261 15.52 9.93 -14.99
N VAL A 262 14.30 9.37 -14.97
CA VAL A 262 13.74 8.66 -16.12
C VAL A 262 12.53 9.38 -16.69
N ASP A 263 12.26 9.18 -17.96
CA ASP A 263 11.04 9.66 -18.58
C ASP A 263 9.85 8.85 -18.08
N SER A 264 8.90 9.51 -17.43
CA SER A 264 7.67 8.90 -16.92
C SER A 264 6.74 8.37 -18.02
N LYS A 265 6.93 8.78 -19.28
CA LYS A 265 6.13 8.33 -20.43
C LYS A 265 6.66 7.04 -21.05
N GLU A 266 7.89 6.66 -20.73
CA GLU A 266 8.57 5.51 -21.31
C GLU A 266 8.40 4.26 -20.43
N LEU A 267 8.07 3.13 -21.06
CA LEU A 267 7.83 1.87 -20.36
C LEU A 267 9.12 1.22 -19.81
N PHE A 268 10.30 1.60 -20.31
CA PHE A 268 11.56 0.88 -20.09
C PHE A 268 12.63 1.64 -19.28
N CYS A 269 12.23 2.49 -18.33
CA CYS A 269 13.19 3.22 -17.48
C CYS A 269 14.20 4.06 -18.29
N ALA A 270 13.75 4.66 -19.40
CA ALA A 270 14.61 5.43 -20.27
C ALA A 270 15.12 6.66 -19.51
N PRO A 271 16.44 6.85 -19.38
CA PRO A 271 16.97 8.02 -18.70
C PRO A 271 16.65 9.29 -19.50
N VAL A 272 16.34 10.38 -18.79
CA VAL A 272 16.19 11.70 -19.42
C VAL A 272 17.51 12.10 -20.07
N GLU A 273 17.45 12.59 -21.30
CA GLU A 273 18.64 13.02 -22.04
C GLU A 273 19.37 14.14 -21.30
N ASN A 274 20.70 14.08 -21.27
CA ASN A 274 21.58 15.03 -20.57
C ASN A 274 21.41 15.11 -19.03
N ASP A 275 20.66 14.19 -18.39
CA ASP A 275 20.60 14.15 -16.92
C ASP A 275 21.97 13.81 -16.30
N VAL A 276 22.35 14.60 -15.29
CA VAL A 276 23.61 14.39 -14.57
C VAL A 276 23.40 13.34 -13.50
N ALA A 277 24.10 12.22 -13.64
CA ALA A 277 24.03 11.11 -12.69
C ALA A 277 24.45 11.55 -11.28
N ARG A 278 23.54 11.40 -10.31
CA ARG A 278 23.80 11.65 -8.89
C ARG A 278 24.40 10.40 -8.26
N LYS A 279 25.52 10.54 -7.53
CA LYS A 279 26.24 9.39 -6.95
C LYS A 279 25.80 9.12 -5.53
N GLY A 280 25.40 7.88 -5.25
CA GLY A 280 25.20 7.35 -3.90
C GLY A 280 26.15 6.20 -3.61
N THR A 281 25.91 5.54 -2.48
CA THR A 281 26.67 4.36 -2.06
C THR A 281 25.73 3.20 -1.74
N TRP A 282 26.28 1.99 -1.76
CA TRP A 282 25.59 0.81 -1.29
C TRP A 282 26.53 -0.05 -0.45
N ARG A 283 25.94 -0.84 0.45
CA ARG A 283 26.64 -1.86 1.22
C ARG A 283 25.79 -3.10 1.38
N ILE A 284 26.41 -4.27 1.36
CA ILE A 284 25.76 -5.53 1.70
C ILE A 284 25.98 -5.79 3.19
N THR A 285 24.90 -6.04 3.91
CA THR A 285 24.89 -6.33 5.35
C THR A 285 23.90 -7.45 5.64
N ARG A 286 23.86 -7.91 6.89
CA ARG A 286 22.74 -8.70 7.40
C ARG A 286 21.84 -7.82 8.26
N VAL A 287 20.54 -7.84 7.99
CA VAL A 287 19.50 -7.23 8.83
C VAL A 287 18.62 -8.37 9.33
N ASN A 288 18.65 -8.65 10.64
CA ASN A 288 18.05 -9.84 11.25
C ASN A 288 18.33 -11.14 10.46
N GLY A 289 19.60 -11.32 10.09
CA GLY A 289 20.09 -12.49 9.35
C GLY A 289 19.77 -12.51 7.85
N THR A 290 18.87 -11.65 7.37
CA THR A 290 18.59 -11.49 5.94
C THR A 290 19.72 -10.74 5.25
N ARG A 291 20.27 -11.28 4.16
CA ARG A 291 21.34 -10.65 3.39
C ARG A 291 20.75 -9.55 2.51
N THR A 292 21.18 -8.32 2.74
CA THR A 292 20.54 -7.12 2.20
C THR A 292 21.58 -6.14 1.66
N LEU A 293 21.40 -5.70 0.41
CA LEU A 293 22.06 -4.54 -0.17
C LEU A 293 21.27 -3.29 0.24
N VAL A 294 21.86 -2.49 1.12
CA VAL A 294 21.30 -1.23 1.59
C VAL A 294 21.85 -0.10 0.74
N VAL A 295 20.97 0.70 0.17
CA VAL A 295 21.32 1.85 -0.66
C VAL A 295 21.26 3.12 0.18
N THR A 296 22.32 3.94 0.08
CA THR A 296 22.39 5.27 0.67
C THR A 296 22.42 6.30 -0.47
N PRO A 297 21.27 6.92 -0.79
CA PRO A 297 21.20 7.94 -1.82
C PRO A 297 21.94 9.22 -1.38
N PRO A 298 22.41 10.06 -2.32
CA PRO A 298 22.90 11.39 -1.98
C PRO A 298 21.73 12.31 -1.58
N ALA A 299 22.03 13.40 -0.87
CA ALA A 299 21.02 14.38 -0.42
C ALA A 299 20.22 15.03 -1.57
N SER A 300 20.77 15.03 -2.79
CA SER A 300 20.12 15.55 -4.00
C SER A 300 19.06 14.62 -4.61
N VAL A 301 18.79 13.46 -4.02
CA VAL A 301 17.73 12.55 -4.44
C VAL A 301 16.67 12.55 -3.34
N ALA A 302 15.48 13.05 -3.66
CA ALA A 302 14.40 13.17 -2.68
C ALA A 302 13.89 11.78 -2.25
N SER A 303 13.40 11.66 -1.02
CA SER A 303 12.86 10.38 -0.55
C SER A 303 11.61 9.95 -1.33
N THR A 304 10.83 10.90 -1.84
CA THR A 304 9.65 10.66 -2.68
C THR A 304 10.01 9.98 -3.99
N ASP A 305 11.14 10.34 -4.59
CA ASP A 305 11.67 9.69 -5.81
C ASP A 305 12.05 8.23 -5.54
N LEU A 306 12.23 7.87 -4.28
CA LEU A 306 12.54 6.52 -3.80
C LEU A 306 11.32 5.80 -3.21
N GLY A 307 10.13 6.39 -3.34
CA GLY A 307 8.87 5.82 -2.89
C GLY A 307 8.65 5.91 -1.38
N VAL A 308 9.29 6.88 -0.71
CA VAL A 308 9.17 7.13 0.72
C VAL A 308 8.69 8.55 0.97
N GLN A 309 7.55 8.70 1.63
CA GLN A 309 7.09 10.01 2.10
C GLN A 309 8.13 10.64 3.07
N PRO A 310 8.47 11.94 2.94
CA PRO A 310 9.52 12.58 3.74
C PRO A 310 9.35 12.43 5.25
N VAL A 311 8.10 12.48 5.76
CA VAL A 311 7.76 12.22 7.18
C VAL A 311 8.33 10.89 7.69
N ASN A 312 8.45 9.89 6.81
CA ASN A 312 8.97 8.56 7.11
C ASN A 312 10.43 8.36 6.66
N GLY A 313 11.06 9.35 6.02
CA GLY A 313 12.39 9.24 5.40
C GLY A 313 13.52 8.95 6.39
N LYS A 314 13.37 9.34 7.67
CA LYS A 314 14.33 8.97 8.71
C LYS A 314 14.20 7.51 9.16
N ALA A 315 13.01 6.94 9.05
CA ALA A 315 12.67 5.60 9.53
C ALA A 315 12.80 4.51 8.46
N LEU A 316 12.66 4.88 7.19
CA LEU A 316 12.67 3.94 6.06
C LEU A 316 13.87 4.19 5.14
N GLY A 317 14.67 3.15 4.93
CA GLY A 317 15.67 3.09 3.87
C GLY A 317 15.19 2.26 2.67
N ILE A 318 15.96 2.30 1.59
CA ILE A 318 15.75 1.46 0.39
C ILE A 318 16.87 0.45 0.20
N GLY A 319 16.54 -0.69 -0.40
CA GLY A 319 17.52 -1.69 -0.74
C GLY A 319 16.93 -2.88 -1.47
N PHE A 320 17.73 -3.93 -1.52
CA PHE A 320 17.40 -5.20 -2.16
C PHE A 320 17.83 -6.34 -1.24
N ALA A 321 17.02 -7.38 -1.09
CA ALA A 321 17.34 -8.49 -0.20
C ALA A 321 17.22 -9.83 -0.92
N GLU A 322 18.16 -10.72 -0.61
CA GLU A 322 18.05 -12.15 -0.94
C GLU A 322 17.07 -12.79 0.04
N VAL A 323 15.92 -13.21 -0.49
CA VAL A 323 14.84 -13.80 0.28
C VAL A 323 14.27 -15.01 -0.45
N ARG A 324 13.59 -15.88 0.29
CA ARG A 324 12.78 -16.97 -0.24
C ARG A 324 11.33 -16.66 0.14
N PRO A 325 10.56 -16.00 -0.75
CA PRO A 325 9.16 -15.68 -0.49
C PRO A 325 8.34 -16.92 -0.16
N GLU A 326 7.18 -16.73 0.47
CA GLU A 326 6.27 -17.83 0.75
C GLU A 326 5.87 -18.56 -0.55
N GLY A 327 5.88 -19.89 -0.52
CA GLY A 327 5.63 -20.72 -1.71
C GLY A 327 6.76 -20.77 -2.74
N ALA A 328 7.81 -19.94 -2.63
CA ALA A 328 8.92 -19.97 -3.57
C ALA A 328 9.84 -21.18 -3.35
N SER A 329 10.27 -21.82 -4.44
CA SER A 329 11.21 -22.95 -4.42
C SER A 329 12.69 -22.51 -4.39
N ARG A 330 12.98 -21.24 -4.69
CA ARG A 330 14.32 -20.69 -4.84
C ARG A 330 14.43 -19.31 -4.16
N THR A 331 15.67 -18.93 -3.85
CA THR A 331 16.01 -17.56 -3.42
C THR A 331 15.82 -16.60 -4.58
N GLN A 332 15.32 -15.41 -4.26
CA GLN A 332 15.08 -14.30 -5.18
C GLN A 332 15.61 -13.01 -4.55
N VAL A 333 15.97 -12.04 -5.39
CA VAL A 333 16.24 -10.67 -4.96
C VAL A 333 14.98 -9.84 -5.14
N LEU A 334 14.48 -9.27 -4.05
CA LEU A 334 13.33 -8.36 -4.08
C LEU A 334 13.76 -6.95 -3.67
N PRO A 335 13.14 -5.89 -4.22
CA PRO A 335 13.24 -4.56 -3.63
C PRO A 335 12.59 -4.58 -2.24
N VAL A 336 13.22 -3.91 -1.28
CA VAL A 336 12.81 -3.90 0.12
C VAL A 336 12.95 -2.52 0.75
N ARG A 337 12.17 -2.29 1.81
CA ARG A 337 12.38 -1.24 2.79
C ARG A 337 13.25 -1.75 3.92
N ILE A 338 14.20 -0.93 4.34
CA ILE A 338 14.94 -1.14 5.58
C ILE A 338 14.25 -0.32 6.65
N VAL A 339 13.48 -0.98 7.51
CA VAL A 339 12.78 -0.33 8.61
C VAL A 339 13.75 -0.19 9.78
N LYS A 340 14.04 1.05 10.19
CA LYS A 340 14.96 1.32 11.29
C LYS A 340 14.28 1.12 12.63
N LYS A 341 14.99 0.46 13.55
CA LYS A 341 14.59 0.22 14.94
C LYS A 341 14.18 1.53 15.61
N ASN A 342 13.07 1.47 16.34
CA ASN A 342 12.55 2.52 17.22
C ASN A 342 12.32 3.87 16.52
N LYS A 343 12.26 3.91 15.18
CA LYS A 343 11.88 5.10 14.45
C LYS A 343 10.38 5.04 14.15
N PRO A 344 9.62 6.12 14.43
CA PRO A 344 8.20 6.16 14.14
C PRO A 344 7.97 6.19 12.64
N ILE A 345 6.95 5.47 12.20
CA ILE A 345 6.47 5.48 10.82
C ILE A 345 4.98 5.74 10.87
N VAL A 346 4.57 6.75 10.13
CA VAL A 346 3.16 7.11 9.95
C VAL A 346 2.60 6.24 8.85
N ASP A 347 1.52 5.52 9.15
CA ASP A 347 0.75 4.79 8.16
C ASP A 347 -0.46 5.64 7.76
N PHE A 348 -0.44 6.13 6.53
CA PHE A 348 -1.49 6.98 5.97
C PHE A 348 -2.76 6.21 5.60
N ARG A 349 -2.68 4.89 5.47
CA ARG A 349 -3.87 4.07 5.23
C ARG A 349 -4.74 4.13 6.48
N LEU A 350 -5.97 4.58 6.33
CA LEU A 350 -6.87 4.68 7.47
C LEU A 350 -7.43 3.32 7.85
N ARG A 351 -7.61 3.17 9.17
CA ARG A 351 -8.33 2.08 9.81
C ARG A 351 -9.68 2.62 10.28
N PHE A 352 -10.65 1.76 10.50
CA PHE A 352 -12.04 2.18 10.68
C PHE A 352 -12.71 1.43 11.83
N ASN A 353 -13.71 2.05 12.46
CA ASN A 353 -14.60 1.34 13.37
C ASN A 353 -15.69 0.55 12.60
N ALA A 354 -16.53 -0.20 13.32
CA ALA A 354 -17.58 -1.02 12.71
C ALA A 354 -18.58 -0.20 11.88
N THR A 355 -18.97 0.99 12.36
CA THR A 355 -19.89 1.91 11.66
C THR A 355 -19.30 2.38 10.32
N ALA A 356 -18.05 2.85 10.34
CA ALA A 356 -17.35 3.25 9.13
C ALA A 356 -17.14 2.06 8.16
N ALA A 357 -16.81 0.89 8.70
CA ALA A 357 -16.66 -0.34 7.90
C ALA A 357 -17.97 -0.75 7.21
N HIS A 358 -19.12 -0.52 7.84
CA HIS A 358 -20.42 -0.76 7.22
C HIS A 358 -20.62 0.12 5.97
N SER A 359 -20.36 1.44 6.07
CA SER A 359 -20.39 2.34 4.91
C SER A 359 -19.44 1.89 3.80
N LEU A 360 -18.23 1.46 4.16
CA LEU A 360 -17.20 1.06 3.20
C LEU A 360 -17.55 -0.19 2.39
N ARG A 361 -18.17 -1.20 3.01
CA ARG A 361 -18.52 -2.45 2.30
C ARG A 361 -19.37 -2.19 1.06
N SER A 362 -20.42 -1.38 1.21
CA SER A 362 -21.33 -1.02 0.11
C SER A 362 -20.62 -0.16 -0.93
N ALA A 363 -19.94 0.90 -0.48
CA ALA A 363 -19.23 1.83 -1.35
C ALA A 363 -18.16 1.14 -2.21
N LEU A 364 -17.34 0.27 -1.61
CA LEU A 364 -16.26 -0.43 -2.29
C LEU A 364 -16.75 -1.50 -3.26
N SER A 365 -17.87 -2.18 -2.96
CA SER A 365 -18.49 -3.13 -3.90
C SER A 365 -18.95 -2.43 -5.17
N LYS A 366 -19.67 -1.31 -5.04
CA LYS A 366 -20.12 -0.49 -6.18
C LYS A 366 -18.94 0.08 -6.97
N ALA A 367 -17.92 0.60 -6.27
CA ALA A 367 -16.71 1.12 -6.91
C ALA A 367 -15.96 0.03 -7.69
N GLN A 368 -15.92 -1.20 -7.19
CA GLN A 368 -15.29 -2.32 -7.88
C GLN A 368 -16.04 -2.71 -9.17
N GLU A 369 -17.37 -2.63 -9.17
CA GLU A 369 -18.18 -2.80 -10.38
C GLU A 369 -17.91 -1.68 -11.40
N ALA A 370 -17.92 -0.43 -10.96
CA ALA A 370 -17.62 0.72 -11.79
C ALA A 370 -16.20 0.64 -12.40
N LYS A 371 -15.20 0.22 -11.63
CA LYS A 371 -13.84 -0.03 -12.11
C LYS A 371 -13.82 -1.07 -13.23
N ARG A 372 -14.46 -2.23 -13.02
CA ARG A 372 -14.53 -3.30 -14.05
C ARG A 372 -15.18 -2.83 -15.33
N HIS A 373 -16.27 -2.07 -15.22
CA HIS A 373 -16.97 -1.53 -16.38
C HIS A 373 -16.09 -0.53 -17.16
N HIS A 374 -15.40 0.37 -16.45
CA HIS A 374 -14.46 1.30 -17.07
C HIS A 374 -13.31 0.59 -17.79
N GLU A 375 -12.72 -0.44 -17.18
CA GLU A 375 -11.66 -1.24 -17.80
C GLU A 375 -12.15 -1.97 -19.06
N GLN A 376 -13.38 -2.49 -19.06
CA GLN A 376 -14.00 -3.10 -20.23
C GLN A 376 -14.22 -2.08 -21.37
N GLN A 377 -14.67 -0.86 -21.05
CA GLN A 377 -14.84 0.20 -22.05
C GLN A 377 -13.52 0.61 -22.71
N ILE A 378 -12.43 0.69 -21.93
CA ILE A 378 -11.10 0.98 -22.48
C ILE A 378 -10.67 -0.14 -23.44
N GLN A 379 -10.89 -1.42 -23.08
CA GLN A 379 -10.53 -2.55 -23.94
C GLN A 379 -11.36 -2.62 -25.24
N GLN A 380 -12.61 -2.15 -25.21
CA GLN A 380 -13.52 -2.14 -26.36
C GLN A 380 -13.35 -0.91 -27.27
N THR A 381 -12.59 0.10 -26.83
CA THR A 381 -12.28 1.28 -27.64
C THR A 381 -10.89 1.08 -28.25
N PRO A 382 -10.74 0.49 -29.46
CA PRO A 382 -9.44 0.44 -30.11
C PRO A 382 -8.97 1.88 -30.33
N THR A 383 -7.77 2.17 -29.84
CA THR A 383 -7.05 3.43 -30.09
C THR A 383 -7.03 3.69 -31.59
N LYS A 384 -7.91 4.57 -32.07
CA LYS A 384 -7.83 5.15 -33.41
C LYS A 384 -6.68 6.16 -33.40
N ASP A 385 -5.44 5.69 -33.32
CA ASP A 385 -4.27 6.51 -33.64
C ASP A 385 -3.08 5.61 -34.00
N THR A 386 -3.13 5.09 -35.22
CA THR A 386 -1.94 4.78 -36.01
C THR A 386 -2.34 4.72 -37.48
N ARG A 387 -2.69 5.88 -38.05
CA ARG A 387 -2.66 6.16 -39.49
C ARG A 387 -2.75 7.68 -39.67
N LYS A 388 -1.58 8.33 -39.62
CA LYS A 388 -1.19 9.58 -40.30
C LYS A 388 0.04 10.17 -39.59
N GLN A 389 1.25 9.81 -40.03
CA GLN A 389 2.05 10.56 -41.00
C GLN A 389 3.29 9.75 -41.35
#